data_AF-A0A1X2Z129-F1
#
_entry.id   AF-A0A1X2Z129-F1
#
_cell.length_a   1.000
_cell.length_b   1.000
_cell.length_c   1.000
_cell.angle_alpha   90.00
_cell.angle_beta   90.00
_cell.angle_gamma   90.00
#
_symmetry.space_group_name_H-M   'P 1'
#
loop_
_entity.id
_entity.type
_entity.pdbx_description
1 polymer ?
#
loop_
_entity_poly.entity_id
_entity_poly.type
_entity_poly.pdbx_seq_one_letter_code
_entity_poly.pdbx_strand_id
1 'polypeptide(L)'
;MITVDELKAMPLDEPIGEAVVCDIERMANEGLQPFYQREFEPYEGVYRVNDFAKYVSEDSWRKFWSAFPEWCEQVFMLHDNTRSDDYCEFTSEVLSGLTPIEIGEQFEKSREYDLDYVFWTQADDEGHV
;
A
#
# COMPACT_ATOMS: atom_id res chain seq x y z
N MET A 1 -8.74 -3.85 -15.07
CA MET A 1 -8.50 -2.71 -14.19
C MET A 1 -9.83 -2.21 -13.70
N ILE A 2 -10.14 -2.55 -12.45
CA ILE A 2 -11.15 -1.87 -11.67
C ILE A 2 -10.83 -0.36 -11.62
N THR A 3 -11.88 0.45 -11.62
CA THR A 3 -11.78 1.91 -11.53
C THR A 3 -11.95 2.38 -10.09
N VAL A 4 -11.54 3.63 -9.82
CA VAL A 4 -11.74 4.27 -8.49
C VAL A 4 -13.23 4.31 -8.11
N ASP A 5 -14.12 4.58 -9.07
CA ASP A 5 -15.56 4.64 -8.80
C ASP A 5 -16.14 3.25 -8.51
N GLU A 6 -15.63 2.20 -9.18
CA GLU A 6 -15.99 0.82 -8.87
C GLU A 6 -15.51 0.41 -7.47
N LEU A 7 -14.26 0.75 -7.10
CA LEU A 7 -13.74 0.52 -5.73
C LEU A 7 -14.60 1.21 -4.66
N LYS A 8 -15.04 2.45 -4.91
CA LYS A 8 -15.93 3.20 -4.01
C LYS A 8 -17.32 2.59 -3.89
N ALA A 9 -17.77 1.87 -4.91
CA ALA A 9 -19.08 1.23 -4.95
C ALA A 9 -19.08 -0.21 -4.41
N MET A 10 -17.90 -0.79 -4.13
CA MET A 10 -17.81 -2.15 -3.60
C MET A 10 -18.48 -2.27 -2.23
N PRO A 11 -19.19 -3.39 -1.96
CA PRO A 11 -19.69 -3.70 -0.63
C PRO A 11 -18.54 -3.84 0.36
N LEU A 12 -18.75 -3.38 1.59
CA LEU A 12 -17.73 -3.43 2.66
C LEU A 12 -17.77 -4.74 3.45
N ASP A 13 -18.77 -5.57 3.23
CA ASP A 13 -19.08 -6.82 3.94
C ASP A 13 -18.99 -8.07 3.03
N GLU A 14 -18.48 -7.92 1.81
CA GLU A 14 -18.17 -9.04 0.93
C GLU A 14 -16.65 -9.10 0.64
N PRO A 15 -16.08 -10.30 0.44
CA PRO A 15 -14.68 -10.44 0.07
C PRO A 15 -14.33 -9.68 -1.21
N ILE A 16 -13.17 -9.03 -1.22
CA ILE A 16 -12.78 -8.17 -2.35
C ILE A 16 -12.42 -8.97 -3.61
N GLY A 17 -11.97 -10.22 -3.46
CA GLY A 17 -11.56 -11.09 -4.56
C GLY A 17 -10.16 -10.77 -5.12
N GLU A 18 -9.53 -11.79 -5.70
CA GLU A 18 -8.12 -11.76 -6.11
C GLU A 18 -7.84 -10.73 -7.21
N ALA A 19 -8.77 -10.59 -8.16
CA ALA A 19 -8.65 -9.61 -9.24
C ALA A 19 -8.56 -8.17 -8.72
N VAL A 20 -9.22 -7.87 -7.59
CA VAL A 20 -9.18 -6.53 -6.98
C VAL A 20 -7.83 -6.29 -6.30
N VAL A 21 -7.28 -7.29 -5.60
CA VAL A 21 -5.93 -7.21 -5.01
C VAL A 21 -4.90 -6.90 -6.11
N CYS A 22 -4.86 -7.70 -7.18
CA CYS A 22 -3.90 -7.49 -8.28
C CYS A 22 -4.10 -6.15 -8.99
N ASP A 23 -5.35 -5.70 -9.17
CA ASP A 23 -5.60 -4.40 -9.79
C ASP A 23 -5.14 -3.24 -8.88
N ILE A 24 -5.30 -3.33 -7.55
CA ILE A 24 -4.80 -2.33 -6.59
C ILE A 24 -3.28 -2.22 -6.67
N GLU A 25 -2.56 -3.34 -6.66
CA GLU A 25 -1.11 -3.34 -6.81
C GLU A 25 -0.65 -2.69 -8.11
N ARG A 26 -1.33 -3.01 -9.22
CA ARG A 26 -1.00 -2.46 -10.53
C ARG A 26 -1.29 -0.95 -10.57
N MET A 27 -2.41 -0.51 -9.99
CA MET A 27 -2.75 0.91 -9.87
C MET A 27 -1.73 1.67 -9.04
N ALA A 28 -1.26 1.12 -7.93
CA ALA A 28 -0.23 1.75 -7.10
C ALA A 28 1.10 1.86 -7.87
N ASN A 29 1.58 0.76 -8.46
CA ASN A 29 2.83 0.74 -9.21
C ASN A 29 2.84 1.69 -10.41
N GLU A 30 1.75 1.74 -11.18
CA GLU A 30 1.62 2.64 -12.34
C GLU A 30 1.36 4.09 -11.90
N GLY A 31 0.51 4.28 -10.89
CA GLY A 31 0.04 5.59 -10.44
C GLY A 31 1.04 6.38 -9.61
N LEU A 32 1.92 5.70 -8.85
CA LEU A 32 3.00 6.33 -8.08
C LEU A 32 4.25 6.60 -8.92
N GLN A 33 4.42 5.92 -10.05
CA GLN A 33 5.59 6.06 -10.92
C GLN A 33 5.95 7.51 -11.30
N PRO A 34 4.99 8.39 -11.63
CA PRO A 34 5.29 9.79 -11.94
C PRO A 34 5.85 10.60 -10.75
N PHE A 35 5.69 10.11 -9.52
CA PHE A 35 6.13 10.77 -8.30
C PHE A 35 7.46 10.23 -7.76
N TYR A 36 8.08 9.25 -8.45
CA TYR A 36 9.36 8.68 -8.01
C TYR A 36 10.46 9.74 -7.96
N GLN A 37 11.14 9.79 -6.82
CA GLN A 37 12.23 10.72 -6.53
C GLN A 37 13.49 9.96 -6.13
N ARG A 38 14.64 10.62 -6.30
CA ARG A 38 15.96 10.10 -5.89
C ARG A 38 16.56 10.84 -4.70
N GLU A 39 16.10 12.07 -4.50
CA GLU A 39 16.54 12.99 -3.45
C GLU A 39 15.27 13.64 -2.90
N PHE A 40 15.27 13.87 -1.59
CA PHE A 40 14.15 14.40 -0.82
C PHE A 40 14.60 15.60 0.00
N GLU A 41 13.66 16.32 0.62
CA GLU A 41 14.04 17.33 1.61
C GLU A 41 14.69 16.63 2.83
N PRO A 42 15.68 17.27 3.50
CA PRO A 42 16.29 16.71 4.69
C PRO A 42 15.24 16.33 5.74
N TYR A 43 15.32 15.10 6.24
CA TYR A 43 14.35 14.55 7.19
C TYR A 43 12.90 14.44 6.66
N GLU A 44 12.67 14.44 5.35
CA GLU A 44 11.35 14.19 4.77
C GLU A 44 10.91 12.72 5.00
N GLY A 45 9.63 12.53 5.31
CA GLY A 45 9.02 11.19 5.35
C GLY A 45 8.84 10.65 3.93
N VAL A 46 9.25 9.40 3.70
CA VAL A 46 9.26 8.79 2.38
C VAL A 46 8.75 7.35 2.44
N TYR A 47 8.14 6.90 1.36
CA TYR A 47 7.70 5.51 1.20
C TYR A 47 8.50 4.83 0.10
N ARG A 48 9.11 3.68 0.41
CA ARG A 48 9.52 2.71 -0.61
C ARG A 48 8.25 2.13 -1.24
N VAL A 49 8.24 2.00 -2.55
CA VAL A 49 7.08 1.53 -3.32
C VAL A 49 7.27 0.10 -3.84
N ASN A 50 8.53 -0.32 -4.05
CA ASN A 50 8.85 -1.68 -4.50
C ASN A 50 10.31 -2.08 -4.19
N ASP A 51 10.63 -3.32 -4.53
CA ASP A 51 11.94 -3.97 -4.41
C ASP A 51 13.07 -3.28 -5.19
N PHE A 52 12.76 -2.48 -6.21
CA PHE A 52 13.75 -1.67 -6.96
C PHE A 52 14.14 -0.35 -6.29
N ALA A 53 13.85 -0.18 -5.00
CA ALA A 53 14.16 1.01 -4.22
C ALA A 53 13.63 2.29 -4.88
N LYS A 54 12.36 2.25 -5.33
CA LYS A 54 11.64 3.42 -5.79
C LYS A 54 10.95 4.07 -4.62
N TYR A 55 11.19 5.37 -4.43
CA TYR A 55 10.66 6.13 -3.32
C TYR A 55 9.78 7.27 -3.80
N VAL A 56 8.77 7.59 -3.00
CA VAL A 56 7.95 8.79 -3.13
C VAL A 56 7.91 9.53 -1.80
N SER A 57 7.67 10.84 -1.85
CA SER A 57 7.45 11.60 -0.61
C SER A 57 6.13 11.18 0.04
N GLU A 58 6.06 11.31 1.36
CA GLU A 58 4.84 11.08 2.13
C GLU A 58 3.67 11.95 1.63
N ASP A 59 3.94 13.18 1.20
CA ASP A 59 2.92 14.04 0.58
C ASP A 59 2.40 13.48 -0.74
N SER A 60 3.28 12.95 -1.59
CA SER A 60 2.89 12.33 -2.86
C SER A 60 2.10 11.03 -2.63
N TRP A 61 2.54 10.23 -1.65
CA TRP A 61 1.86 9.02 -1.20
C TRP A 61 0.43 9.32 -0.72
N ARG A 62 0.28 10.22 0.25
CA ARG A 62 -1.02 10.64 0.80
C ARG A 62 -1.92 11.22 -0.28
N LYS A 63 -1.36 12.04 -1.18
CA LYS A 63 -2.11 12.62 -2.30
C LYS A 63 -2.65 11.54 -3.23
N PHE A 64 -1.83 10.54 -3.59
CA PHE A 64 -2.25 9.42 -4.43
C PHE A 64 -3.39 8.64 -3.77
N TRP A 65 -3.19 8.16 -2.54
CA TRP A 65 -4.17 7.31 -1.85
C TRP A 65 -5.46 8.03 -1.46
N SER A 66 -5.42 9.35 -1.24
CA SER A 66 -6.63 10.15 -0.94
C SER A 66 -7.73 10.10 -2.02
N ALA A 67 -7.39 9.67 -3.24
CA ALA A 67 -8.36 9.49 -4.31
C ALA A 67 -9.22 8.20 -4.16
N PHE A 68 -8.73 7.24 -3.37
CA PHE A 68 -9.27 5.89 -3.22
C PHE A 68 -9.95 5.71 -1.86
N PRO A 69 -10.80 4.67 -1.69
CA PRO A 69 -11.17 4.19 -0.37
C PRO A 69 -9.93 3.83 0.45
N GLU A 70 -9.97 4.10 1.75
CA GLU A 70 -8.83 3.88 2.68
C GLU A 70 -8.33 2.42 2.66
N TRP A 71 -9.24 1.45 2.56
CA TRP A 71 -8.89 0.03 2.50
C TRP A 71 -8.03 -0.34 1.29
N CYS A 72 -7.99 0.46 0.22
CA CYS A 72 -7.13 0.22 -0.93
C CYS A 72 -5.65 0.43 -0.61
N GLU A 73 -5.32 1.50 0.13
CA GLU A 73 -3.96 1.72 0.63
C GLU A 73 -3.56 0.59 1.58
N GLN A 74 -4.48 0.17 2.44
CA GLN A 74 -4.26 -0.93 3.38
C GLN A 74 -4.02 -2.26 2.67
N VAL A 75 -4.77 -2.60 1.62
CA VAL A 75 -4.48 -3.78 0.78
C VAL A 75 -3.06 -3.73 0.24
N PHE A 76 -2.66 -2.59 -0.33
CA PHE A 76 -1.31 -2.44 -0.89
C PHE A 76 -0.23 -2.58 0.19
N MET A 77 -0.41 -1.93 1.34
CA MET A 77 0.52 -1.99 2.47
C MET A 77 0.55 -3.36 3.16
N LEU A 78 -0.50 -4.17 3.05
CA LEU A 78 -0.52 -5.52 3.61
C LEU A 78 0.15 -6.52 2.66
N HIS A 79 -0.16 -6.45 1.37
CA HIS A 79 0.14 -7.49 0.39
C HIS A 79 1.64 -7.75 0.24
N ASP A 80 2.10 -8.93 0.66
CA ASP A 80 3.51 -9.35 0.69
C ASP A 80 4.44 -8.34 1.41
N ASN A 81 3.85 -7.45 2.22
CA ASN A 81 4.51 -6.33 2.86
C ASN A 81 4.51 -6.45 4.39
N THR A 82 3.66 -7.28 4.96
CA THR A 82 3.54 -7.40 6.41
C THR A 82 2.98 -8.75 6.84
N ARG A 83 2.93 -8.94 8.16
CA ARG A 83 2.42 -10.12 8.84
C ARG A 83 1.68 -9.75 10.11
N SER A 84 0.79 -10.63 10.55
CA SER A 84 0.03 -10.49 11.79
C SER A 84 0.12 -11.77 12.64
N ASP A 85 -0.59 -11.81 13.77
CA ASP A 85 -0.78 -13.05 14.53
C ASP A 85 -1.52 -14.13 13.74
N ASP A 86 -2.47 -13.68 12.90
CA ASP A 86 -3.37 -14.54 12.16
C ASP A 86 -2.73 -15.03 10.86
N TYR A 87 -1.82 -14.23 10.28
CA TYR A 87 -1.19 -14.49 8.98
C TYR A 87 0.31 -14.32 9.04
N CYS A 88 1.03 -15.38 8.67
CA CYS A 88 2.48 -15.30 8.49
C CYS A 88 2.87 -14.33 7.37
N GLU A 89 2.03 -14.20 6.35
CA GLU A 89 2.17 -13.29 5.20
C GLU A 89 0.77 -13.03 4.62
N PHE A 90 0.54 -11.81 4.15
CA PHE A 90 -0.67 -11.44 3.44
C PHE A 90 -0.50 -11.64 1.93
N THR A 91 -0.74 -12.85 1.46
CA THR A 91 -0.73 -13.14 0.02
C THR A 91 -2.01 -12.65 -0.67
N SER A 92 -2.01 -12.60 -2.01
CA SER A 92 -3.22 -12.34 -2.80
C SER A 92 -4.38 -13.27 -2.45
N GLU A 93 -4.10 -14.56 -2.20
CA GLU A 93 -5.10 -15.54 -1.77
C GLU A 93 -5.72 -15.14 -0.42
N VAL A 94 -4.90 -14.77 0.56
CA VAL A 94 -5.37 -14.33 1.87
C VAL A 94 -6.23 -13.06 1.76
N LEU A 95 -5.70 -12.01 1.13
CA LEU A 95 -6.40 -10.72 1.03
C LEU A 95 -7.68 -10.82 0.19
N SER A 96 -7.71 -11.67 -0.83
CA SER A 96 -8.90 -11.87 -1.67
C SER A 96 -10.11 -12.36 -0.88
N GLY A 97 -9.87 -13.10 0.21
CA GLY A 97 -10.90 -13.66 1.08
C GLY A 97 -11.39 -12.68 2.15
N LEU A 98 -10.73 -11.53 2.32
CA LEU A 98 -11.10 -10.53 3.30
C LEU A 98 -12.06 -9.50 2.72
N THR A 99 -12.98 -9.05 3.58
CA THR A 99 -13.80 -7.87 3.33
C THR A 99 -12.98 -6.59 3.53
N PRO A 100 -13.39 -5.44 2.95
CA PRO A 100 -12.79 -4.14 3.24
C PRO A 100 -12.68 -3.80 4.74
N ILE A 101 -13.66 -4.22 5.55
CA ILE A 101 -13.63 -4.02 7.01
C ILE A 101 -12.52 -4.86 7.65
N GLU A 102 -12.45 -6.15 7.31
CA GLU A 102 -11.43 -7.06 7.85
C GLU A 102 -10.01 -6.66 7.42
N ILE A 103 -9.86 -6.10 6.21
CA ILE A 103 -8.58 -5.52 5.75
C ILE A 103 -8.13 -4.42 6.71
N GLY A 104 -9.01 -3.48 7.06
CA GLY A 104 -8.69 -2.43 8.03
C GLY A 104 -8.33 -3.00 9.41
N GLU A 105 -9.08 -4.00 9.88
CA GLU A 105 -8.76 -4.66 11.15
C GLU A 105 -7.40 -5.38 11.13
N GLN A 106 -7.05 -6.03 10.01
CA GLN A 106 -5.77 -6.72 9.85
C GLN A 106 -4.61 -5.74 9.70
N PHE A 107 -4.83 -4.61 9.03
CA PHE A 107 -3.86 -3.52 8.95
C PHE A 107 -3.51 -2.99 10.36
N GLU A 108 -4.51 -2.73 11.20
CA GLU A 108 -4.30 -2.30 12.60
C GLU A 108 -3.62 -3.36 13.48
N LYS A 109 -3.82 -4.66 13.17
CA LYS A 109 -3.18 -5.78 13.88
C LYS A 109 -1.81 -6.18 13.31
N SER A 110 -1.40 -5.60 12.19
CA SER A 110 -0.13 -5.89 11.56
C SER A 110 1.02 -5.53 12.50
N ARG A 111 2.06 -6.37 12.55
CA ARG A 111 3.11 -6.27 13.57
C ARG A 111 4.43 -5.79 13.03
N GLU A 112 4.79 -6.24 11.85
CA GLU A 112 6.11 -6.01 11.24
C GLU A 112 5.95 -5.85 9.74
N TYR A 113 6.52 -4.77 9.19
CA TYR A 113 6.59 -4.56 7.75
C TYR A 113 7.89 -5.13 7.19
N ASP A 114 7.80 -5.79 6.04
CA ASP A 114 8.95 -6.15 5.23
C ASP A 114 9.47 -4.90 4.52
N LEU A 115 10.76 -4.62 4.72
CA LEU A 115 11.40 -3.43 4.21
C LEU A 115 11.72 -3.55 2.71
N ASP A 116 11.61 -4.75 2.13
CA ASP A 116 11.98 -5.01 0.74
C ASP A 116 10.95 -4.53 -0.28
N TYR A 117 9.73 -4.19 0.14
CA TYR A 117 8.66 -3.85 -0.80
C TYR A 117 8.10 -2.45 -0.53
N VAL A 118 7.27 -2.30 0.49
CA VAL A 118 6.57 -1.06 0.84
C VAL A 118 6.81 -0.74 2.31
N PHE A 119 7.53 0.36 2.54
CA PHE A 119 7.92 0.76 3.89
C PHE A 119 8.07 2.27 4.02
N TRP A 120 7.69 2.83 5.18
CA TRP A 120 7.92 4.23 5.52
C TRP A 120 9.26 4.41 6.23
N THR A 121 10.05 5.38 5.79
CA THR A 121 11.26 5.82 6.48
C THR A 121 11.41 7.33 6.36
N GLN A 122 12.51 7.87 6.88
CA GLN A 122 12.85 9.27 6.79
C GLN A 122 14.18 9.43 6.01
N ALA A 123 14.26 10.43 5.14
CA ALA A 123 15.50 10.80 4.48
C ALA A 123 16.54 11.33 5.49
N ASP A 124 17.82 11.19 5.19
CA ASP A 124 18.91 11.73 6.01
C ASP A 124 19.02 13.26 5.92
N ASP A 125 20.06 13.84 6.53
CA ASP A 125 20.30 15.28 6.53
C ASP A 125 20.75 15.85 5.17
N GLU A 126 21.09 14.97 4.22
CA GLU A 126 21.43 15.29 2.84
C GLU A 126 20.28 14.98 1.86
N GLY A 127 19.17 14.38 2.34
CA GLY A 127 18.00 14.05 1.52
C GLY A 127 18.05 12.67 0.86
N HIS A 128 18.92 11.76 1.32
CA HIS A 128 19.03 10.39 0.82
C HIS A 128 18.26 9.38 1.68
N VAL A 129 17.96 8.22 1.11
CA VAL A 129 17.21 7.10 1.74
C VAL A 129 18.02 5.82 1.70
#